data_AF-A0A2M9P3R8-F1
#
_entry.id   AF-A0A2M9P3R8-F1
#
_cell.length_a   1.000
_cell.length_b   1.000
_cell.length_c   1.000
_cell.angle_alpha   90.00
_cell.angle_beta   90.00
_cell.angle_gamma   90.00
#
_symmetry.space_group_name_H-M   'P 1'
#
loop_
_entity.id
_entity.type
_entity.pdbx_description
1 polymer ?
#
loop_
_entity_poly.entity_id
_entity_poly.type
_entity_poly.pdbx_seq_one_letter_code
_entity_poly.pdbx_strand_id
1 'polypeptide(L)'
;MNRIFRNTIFYLLIFLVIIGIVSIFNNNNEPNVKMTQDEFYKHLESGDVTSLTMQPESSVFEITGKLKGYDDNKNFVTYVPFSEYSQSRINDAANKL
;
A
#
# COMPACT_ATOMS: atom_id res chain seq x y z
N MET A 1 -34.53 6.04 -31.27
CA MET A 1 -33.54 6.65 -30.36
C MET A 1 -34.14 7.90 -29.75
N ASN A 2 -34.72 7.79 -28.54
CA ASN A 2 -35.23 8.97 -27.84
C ASN A 2 -34.05 9.90 -27.52
N ARG A 3 -34.22 11.21 -27.74
CA ARG A 3 -33.19 12.23 -27.42
C ARG A 3 -32.69 12.12 -25.97
N ILE A 4 -33.57 11.65 -25.08
CA ILE A 4 -33.29 11.31 -23.69
C ILE A 4 -32.25 10.18 -23.60
N PHE A 5 -32.43 9.07 -24.34
CA PHE A 5 -31.55 7.90 -24.28
C PHE A 5 -30.11 8.24 -24.67
N ARG A 6 -29.90 9.09 -25.69
CA ARG A 6 -28.56 9.49 -26.15
C ARG A 6 -27.80 10.34 -25.13
N ASN A 7 -28.50 11.17 -24.37
CA ASN A 7 -27.87 12.01 -23.36
C ASN A 7 -27.68 11.21 -22.06
N THR A 8 -28.71 10.47 -21.62
CA THR A 8 -28.66 9.64 -20.42
C THR A 8 -27.56 8.57 -20.50
N ILE A 9 -27.39 7.90 -21.64
CA ILE A 9 -26.37 6.84 -21.76
C ILE A 9 -24.95 7.39 -21.63
N PHE A 10 -24.70 8.61 -22.12
CA PHE A 10 -23.39 9.25 -22.02
C PHE A 10 -23.05 9.62 -20.57
N TYR A 11 -24.03 10.17 -19.83
CA TYR A 11 -23.85 10.45 -18.40
C TYR A 11 -23.69 9.18 -17.57
N LEU A 12 -24.41 8.10 -17.91
CA LEU A 12 -24.29 6.80 -17.23
C LEU A 12 -22.90 6.18 -17.47
N LEU A 13 -22.37 6.29 -18.68
CA LEU A 13 -21.02 5.84 -19.02
C LEU A 13 -19.95 6.60 -18.23
N ILE A 14 -20.04 7.93 -18.16
CA ILE A 14 -19.12 8.74 -17.35
C ILE A 14 -19.21 8.34 -15.87
N PHE A 15 -20.42 8.14 -15.35
CA PHE A 15 -20.61 7.71 -13.96
C PHE A 15 -19.94 6.36 -13.67
N LEU A 16 -20.04 5.39 -14.58
CA LEU A 16 -19.34 4.09 -14.47
C LEU A 16 -17.82 4.26 -14.51
N VAL A 17 -17.29 5.13 -15.37
CA VAL A 17 -15.85 5.42 -15.44
C VAL A 17 -15.35 6.02 -14.13
N ILE A 18 -16.10 6.96 -13.54
CA ILE A 18 -15.74 7.56 -12.24
C ILE A 18 -15.67 6.49 -11.15
N ILE A 19 -16.67 5.60 -11.06
CA ILE A 19 -16.65 4.49 -10.10
C ILE A 19 -15.45 3.58 -10.35
N GLY A 20 -15.15 3.24 -11.61
CA GLY A 20 -14.00 2.41 -11.95
C GLY A 20 -12.67 3.01 -11.50
N ILE A 21 -12.48 4.32 -11.74
CA ILE A 21 -11.28 5.04 -11.31
C ILE A 21 -11.19 5.09 -9.79
N VAL A 22 -12.26 5.51 -9.10
CA VAL A 22 -12.30 5.59 -7.63
C VAL A 22 -12.05 4.21 -7.01
N SER A 23 -12.58 3.14 -7.59
CA SER A 23 -12.37 1.76 -7.11
C SER A 23 -10.89 1.34 -7.14
N ILE A 24 -10.14 1.76 -8.16
CA ILE A 24 -8.69 1.48 -8.25
C ILE A 24 -7.95 2.22 -7.14
N PHE A 25 -8.36 3.45 -6.81
CA PHE A 25 -7.76 4.22 -5.70
C PHE A 25 -8.16 3.71 -4.31
N ASN A 26 -9.35 3.14 -4.17
CA ASN A 26 -9.86 2.64 -2.89
C ASN A 26 -9.26 1.28 -2.47
N ASN A 27 -8.63 0.56 -3.39
CA ASN A 27 -7.98 -0.73 -3.11
C ASN A 27 -6.71 -0.60 -2.25
N ASN A 28 -6.29 0.63 -1.91
CA ASN A 28 -5.18 0.89 -1.01
C ASN A 28 -5.60 0.89 0.49
N ASN A 29 -6.89 0.71 0.79
CA ASN A 29 -7.46 0.82 2.15
C ASN A 29 -7.78 -0.55 2.78
N GLU A 30 -7.10 -1.62 2.37
CA GLU A 30 -7.23 -2.93 3.02
C GLU A 30 -6.67 -2.91 4.45
N PRO A 31 -7.10 -3.84 5.33
CA PRO A 31 -6.75 -3.81 6.74
C PRO A 31 -5.24 -4.04 6.91
N ASN A 32 -4.50 -2.94 6.91
CA ASN A 32 -3.09 -2.94 7.24
C ASN A 32 -2.94 -3.50 8.65
N VAL A 33 -2.38 -4.70 8.74
CA VAL A 33 -2.09 -5.32 10.03
C VAL A 33 -0.97 -4.50 10.66
N LYS A 34 -1.29 -3.81 11.75
CA LYS A 34 -0.28 -3.07 12.52
C LYS A 34 0.78 -4.05 13.00
N MET A 35 2.01 -3.79 12.61
CA MET A 35 3.19 -4.56 12.98
C MET A 35 4.12 -3.68 13.79
N THR A 36 4.69 -4.22 14.85
CA THR A 36 5.70 -3.50 15.62
C THR A 36 6.97 -3.32 14.81
N GLN A 37 7.75 -2.29 15.14
CA GLN A 37 9.01 -2.01 14.45
C GLN A 37 10.00 -3.20 14.56
N ASP A 38 10.03 -3.86 15.72
CA ASP A 38 10.92 -5.01 15.95
C ASP A 38 10.51 -6.23 15.11
N GLU A 39 9.21 -6.53 15.03
CA GLU A 39 8.70 -7.60 14.15
C GLU A 39 9.00 -7.31 12.69
N PHE A 40 8.83 -6.06 12.26
CA PHE A 40 9.16 -5.64 10.91
C PHE A 40 10.63 -5.93 10.60
N TYR A 41 11.56 -5.49 11.45
CA TYR A 41 12.98 -5.75 11.21
C TYR A 41 13.32 -7.24 11.24
N LYS A 42 12.71 -8.02 12.14
CA LYS A 42 12.90 -9.46 12.18
C LYS A 42 12.48 -10.13 10.87
N HIS A 43 11.33 -9.76 10.31
CA HIS A 43 10.85 -10.29 9.04
C HIS A 43 11.63 -9.75 7.83
N LEU A 44 12.11 -8.52 7.91
CA LEU A 44 12.95 -7.91 6.87
C LEU A 44 14.32 -8.61 6.80
N GLU A 45 14.93 -8.88 7.95
CA GLU A 45 16.23 -9.57 8.05
C GLU A 45 16.14 -11.06 7.74
N SER A 46 15.01 -11.73 8.01
CA SER A 46 14.77 -13.12 7.60
C SER A 46 14.45 -13.27 6.11
N GLY A 47 14.24 -12.17 5.39
CA GLY A 47 13.83 -12.18 3.98
C GLY A 47 12.39 -12.65 3.78
N ASP A 48 11.52 -12.48 4.78
CA ASP A 48 10.10 -12.80 4.67
C ASP A 48 9.29 -11.70 3.98
N VAL A 49 9.84 -10.49 3.88
CA VAL A 49 9.22 -9.36 3.19
C VAL A 49 9.34 -9.55 1.67
N THR A 50 8.21 -9.59 0.96
CA THR A 50 8.17 -9.77 -0.50
C THR A 50 8.03 -8.46 -1.26
N SER A 51 7.39 -7.47 -0.64
CA SER A 51 7.27 -6.12 -1.17
C SER A 51 7.25 -5.10 -0.04
N LEU A 52 7.79 -3.92 -0.34
CA LEU A 52 8.00 -2.82 0.59
C LEU A 52 7.67 -1.52 -0.15
N THR A 53 6.86 -0.67 0.47
CA THR A 53 6.65 0.73 0.09
C THR A 53 6.91 1.60 1.31
N MET A 54 7.66 2.67 1.12
CA MET A 54 8.01 3.61 2.18
C MET A 54 7.48 4.99 1.79
N GLN A 55 6.67 5.59 2.67
CA GLN A 55 6.12 6.92 2.47
C GLN A 55 6.45 7.81 3.68
N PRO A 56 6.95 9.03 3.46
CA PRO A 56 7.13 9.98 4.56
C PRO A 56 5.78 10.41 5.12
N GLU A 57 5.59 10.28 6.44
CA GLU A 57 4.41 10.78 7.14
C GLU A 57 4.85 11.55 8.41
N SER A 58 4.69 12.88 8.39
CA SER A 58 5.13 13.77 9.48
C SER A 58 6.61 13.62 9.84
N SER A 59 6.96 12.86 10.89
CA SER A 59 8.34 12.63 11.37
C SER A 59 8.74 11.15 11.38
N VAL A 60 7.92 10.30 10.75
CA VAL A 60 8.13 8.86 10.63
C VAL A 60 7.93 8.41 9.18
N PHE A 61 8.54 7.30 8.79
CA PHE A 61 8.19 6.60 7.57
C PHE A 61 7.03 5.67 7.91
N GLU A 62 5.90 5.83 7.22
CA GLU A 62 4.94 4.75 7.10
C GLU A 62 5.53 3.73 6.12
N ILE A 63 5.73 2.52 6.62
CA ILE A 63 6.21 1.40 5.84
C ILE A 63 5.07 0.40 5.70
N THR A 64 4.68 0.16 4.45
CA THR A 64 3.63 -0.79 4.10
C THR A 64 4.20 -1.86 3.19
N GLY A 65 3.84 -3.12 3.41
CA GLY A 65 4.41 -4.22 2.65
C GLY A 65 3.67 -5.54 2.81
N LYS A 66 4.17 -6.56 2.12
CA LYS A 66 3.66 -7.94 2.19
C LYS A 66 4.70 -8.89 2.73
N LEU A 67 4.26 -9.85 3.54
CA LEU A 67 5.06 -11.00 3.93
C LEU A 67 4.78 -12.19 3.02
N LYS A 68 5.72 -13.14 2.96
CA LYS A 68 5.50 -14.45 2.34
C LYS A 68 4.29 -15.14 2.96
N GLY A 69 3.39 -15.62 2.12
CA GLY A 69 2.17 -16.32 2.56
C GLY A 69 1.04 -15.40 3.03
N TYR A 70 1.18 -14.08 2.90
CA TYR A 70 0.02 -13.19 2.99
C TYR A 70 -0.83 -13.33 1.72
N ASP A 71 -2.15 -13.30 1.90
CA ASP A 71 -3.09 -13.19 0.78
C ASP A 71 -2.86 -11.89 0.01
N ASP A 72 -3.32 -11.83 -1.25
CA ASP A 72 -3.21 -10.63 -2.09
C ASP A 72 -3.79 -9.37 -1.43
N ASN A 73 -4.70 -9.58 -0.48
CA ASN A 73 -5.48 -8.56 0.18
C ASN A 73 -4.97 -8.16 1.57
N LYS A 74 -3.79 -8.65 1.96
CA LYS A 74 -3.23 -8.46 3.30
C LYS A 74 -1.88 -7.78 3.20
N ASN A 75 -1.77 -6.64 3.87
CA ASN A 75 -0.52 -5.89 4.03
C ASN A 75 -0.23 -5.68 5.51
N PHE A 76 1.03 -5.51 5.86
CA PHE A 76 1.41 -4.95 7.16
C PHE A 76 1.65 -3.44 7.03
N VAL A 77 1.46 -2.72 8.13
CA VAL A 77 1.93 -1.34 8.27
C VAL A 77 2.76 -1.22 9.55
N THR A 78 3.86 -0.48 9.45
CA THR A 78 4.68 -0.11 10.60
C THR A 78 5.16 1.33 10.46
N TYR A 79 5.52 1.94 11.58
CA TYR A 79 6.00 3.32 11.62
C TYR A 79 7.43 3.33 12.13
N VAL A 80 8.33 3.86 11.31
CA VAL A 80 9.76 3.90 11.61
C VAL A 80 10.23 5.35 11.72
N PRO A 81 10.89 5.77 12.82
CA PRO A 81 11.40 7.12 12.95
C PRO A 81 12.35 7.53 11.83
N PHE A 82 12.30 8.80 11.42
CA PHE A 82 13.30 9.40 10.54
C PHE A 82 14.65 9.51 11.25
N SER A 83 15.46 8.46 11.16
CA SER A 83 16.82 8.43 11.71
C SER A 83 17.80 7.78 10.72
N GLU A 84 19.06 8.19 10.76
CA GLU A 84 20.13 7.55 9.97
C GLU A 84 20.25 6.06 10.31
N TYR A 85 20.09 5.71 11.59
CA TYR A 85 20.11 4.32 12.05
C TYR A 85 19.02 3.48 11.36
N SER A 86 17.78 3.98 11.37
CA SER A 86 16.65 3.31 10.74
C SER A 86 16.82 3.18 9.22
N GLN A 87 17.33 4.22 8.55
CA GLN A 87 17.58 4.18 7.11
C GLN A 87 18.69 3.19 6.75
N SER A 88 19.80 3.17 7.50
CA SER A 88 20.88 2.19 7.29
C SER A 88 20.37 0.76 7.41
N ARG A 89 19.62 0.46 8.47
CA ARG A 89 19.03 -0.87 8.71
C ARG A 89 18.16 -1.34 7.55
N ILE A 90 17.31 -0.45 7.02
CA ILE A 90 16.42 -0.77 5.91
C ILE A 90 17.22 -0.95 4.62
N ASN A 91 18.18 -0.08 4.33
CA ASN A 91 19.03 -0.18 3.14
C ASN A 91 19.89 -1.45 3.15
N ASP A 92 20.46 -1.81 4.29
CA ASP A 92 21.28 -3.01 4.45
C ASP A 92 20.48 -4.30 4.22
N ALA A 93 19.20 -4.29 4.58
CA ALA A 93 18.30 -5.40 4.33
C ALA A 93 17.74 -5.40 2.90
N ALA A 94 17.44 -4.23 2.32
CA ALA A 94 16.97 -4.10 0.94
C ALA A 94 18.03 -4.56 -0.08
N ASN A 95 19.32 -4.36 0.20
CA ASN A 95 20.41 -4.88 -0.63
C ASN A 95 20.56 -6.42 -0.60
N LYS A 96 19.83 -7.10 0.30
CA LYS A 96 19.83 -8.57 0.43
C LYS A 96 18.58 -9.23 -0.19
N LEU A 97 17.57 -8.44 -0.55
CA LEU A 97 16.37 -8.88 -1.27
C LEU A 97 16.67 -9.03 -2.77
#